data_AF-A0A2H5FPC5-F1
#
_entry.id   AF-A0A2H5FPC5-F1
#
_cell.length_a   1.000
_cell.length_b   1.000
_cell.length_c   1.000
_cell.angle_alpha   90.00
_cell.angle_beta   90.00
_cell.angle_gamma   90.00
#
_symmetry.space_group_name_H-M   'P 1'
#
loop_
_entity.id
_entity.type
_entity.pdbx_description
1 polymer ?
#
loop_
_entity_poly.entity_id
_entity_poly.type
_entity_poly.pdbx_seq_one_letter_code
_entity_poly.pdbx_strand_id
1 'polypeptide(L)' 'MLDKNNANKFSLKDQFKYLDQNIRIQRDKKLENELLFFSTLSKQMRENPSKEALEVLQQADEKINEMTRLSSTSV' A
#
# COMPACT_ATOMS: atom_id res chain seq x y z
N MET A 1 2.71 31.46 25.60
CA MET A 1 1.46 31.51 24.81
C MET A 1 1.85 31.41 23.35
N LEU A 2 1.42 30.36 22.65
CA LEU A 2 1.67 30.19 21.21
C LEU A 2 0.81 31.18 20.43
N ASP A 3 1.46 32.00 19.63
CA ASP A 3 0.88 33.10 18.87
C ASP A 3 -0.07 32.55 17.80
N LYS A 4 -1.39 32.62 18.07
CA LYS A 4 -2.45 32.03 17.25
C LYS A 4 -2.62 32.71 15.87
N ASN A 5 -1.89 33.80 15.63
CA ASN A 5 -2.02 34.61 14.42
C ASN A 5 -1.18 34.13 13.23
N ASN A 6 -0.28 33.14 13.42
CA ASN A 6 0.60 32.64 12.35
C ASN A 6 0.27 31.22 11.86
N ALA A 7 -0.73 30.55 12.42
CA ALA A 7 -1.06 29.16 12.10
C ALA A 7 -1.66 28.96 10.69
N ASN A 8 -2.13 30.03 10.03
CA ASN A 8 -2.84 29.96 8.74
C ASN A 8 -2.09 30.65 7.58
N LYS A 9 -0.83 31.07 7.76
CA LYS A 9 -0.14 31.88 6.74
C LYS A 9 0.36 31.08 5.53
N PHE A 10 0.44 29.76 5.65
CA PHE A 10 0.75 28.86 4.54
C PHE A 10 -0.41 27.89 4.36
N SER A 11 -1.17 28.05 3.28
CA SER A 11 -2.11 27.01 2.88
C SER A 11 -1.31 25.75 2.59
N LEU A 12 -1.70 24.59 3.15
CA LEU A 12 -1.10 23.30 2.79
C LEU A 12 -1.10 23.09 1.27
N LYS A 13 -2.07 23.67 0.56
CA LYS A 13 -2.15 23.67 -0.91
C LYS A 13 -0.97 24.36 -1.60
N ASP A 14 -0.35 25.36 -0.98
CA ASP A 14 0.82 26.05 -1.53
C ASP A 14 2.14 25.32 -1.25
N GLN A 15 2.20 24.44 -0.23
CA GLN A 15 3.39 23.59 0.01
C GLN A 15 3.57 22.49 -1.04
N PHE A 16 2.48 22.02 -1.64
CA PHE A 16 2.51 20.91 -2.62
C PHE A 16 2.40 21.37 -4.08
N LYS A 17 2.30 22.68 -4.32
CA LYS A 17 2.08 23.27 -5.65
C LYS A 17 3.15 22.91 -6.70
N TYR A 18 4.33 22.49 -6.24
CA TYR A 18 5.45 22.05 -7.09
C TYR A 18 5.86 20.59 -6.86
N LEU A 19 5.15 19.85 -5.99
CA LEU A 19 5.49 18.44 -5.69
C LEU A 19 5.00 17.49 -6.80
N ASP A 20 3.95 17.88 -7.51
CA ASP A 20 3.20 17.01 -8.43
C ASP A 20 3.88 16.75 -9.78
N GLN A 21 4.88 17.56 -10.18
CA GLN A 21 5.42 17.47 -11.53
C GLN A 21 6.46 16.36 -11.73
N ASN A 22 7.09 15.84 -10.67
CA ASN A 22 8.20 14.88 -10.81
C ASN A 22 8.21 13.70 -9.82
N ILE A 23 7.28 13.61 -8.86
CA ILE A 23 7.20 12.44 -7.98
C ILE A 23 6.41 11.33 -8.69
N ARG A 24 7.07 10.67 -9.63
CA ARG A 24 6.58 9.40 -10.16
C ARG A 24 6.84 8.33 -9.11
N ILE A 25 5.84 8.04 -8.27
CA ILE A 25 5.90 6.90 -7.35
C ILE A 25 6.12 5.65 -8.21
N GLN A 26 7.30 5.04 -8.08
CA GLN A 26 7.59 3.80 -8.77
C GLN A 26 6.74 2.70 -8.15
N ARG A 27 5.89 2.08 -8.97
CA ARG A 27 5.05 0.97 -8.58
C ARG A 27 5.87 -0.31 -8.62
N ASP A 28 5.86 -1.06 -7.52
CA ASP A 28 6.39 -2.42 -7.51
C ASP A 28 5.41 -3.35 -8.22
N LYS A 29 5.74 -3.67 -9.47
CA LYS A 29 4.95 -4.57 -10.33
C LYS A 29 4.80 -5.97 -9.74
N LYS A 30 5.78 -6.44 -8.98
CA LYS A 30 5.75 -7.76 -8.35
C LYS A 30 4.72 -7.78 -7.22
N LEU A 31 4.74 -6.76 -6.37
CA LEU A 31 3.77 -6.61 -5.28
C LEU A 31 2.35 -6.40 -5.81
N GLU A 32 2.17 -5.59 -6.86
CA GLU A 32 0.87 -5.38 -7.49
C GLU A 32 0.26 -6.70 -7.99
N ASN A 33 1.06 -7.55 -8.65
CA ASN A 33 0.61 -8.84 -9.14
C ASN A 33 0.24 -9.79 -8.01
N GLU A 34 1.00 -9.79 -6.91
CA GLU A 34 0.71 -10.63 -5.75
C GLU A 34 -0.59 -10.22 -5.06
N LEU A 35 -0.83 -8.91 -4.91
CA LEU A 35 -2.07 -8.39 -4.35
C LEU A 35 -3.28 -8.72 -5.24
N LEU A 36 -3.11 -8.67 -6.56
CA LEU A 36 -4.15 -9.06 -7.50
C LEU A 36 -4.50 -10.55 -7.36
N PHE A 37 -3.48 -11.42 -7.29
CA PHE A 37 -3.66 -12.84 -7.04
C PHE A 37 -4.42 -13.09 -5.74
N PHE A 38 -3.95 -12.49 -4.63
CA PHE A 38 -4.58 -12.61 -3.31
C PHE A 38 -6.05 -12.17 -3.33
N SER A 39 -6.35 -11.04 -3.97
CA SER A 39 -7.73 -10.52 -4.04
C SER A 39 -8.67 -11.45 -4.82
N THR A 40 -8.16 -12.05 -5.90
CA THR A 40 -8.92 -12.97 -6.75
C THR A 40 -9.19 -14.27 -6.01
N LEU A 41 -8.17 -14.84 -5.37
CA LEU A 41 -8.28 -16.06 -4.57
C LEU A 41 -9.22 -15.86 -3.37
N SER A 42 -9.09 -14.73 -2.65
CA SER A 42 -9.98 -14.38 -1.54
C SER A 42 -11.44 -14.26 -1.96
N LYS A 43 -11.70 -13.77 -3.18
CA LYS A 43 -13.05 -13.74 -3.75
C LYS A 43 -13.54 -15.16 -4.02
N GLN A 44 -12.74 -15.98 -4.70
CA GLN A 44 -13.08 -17.37 -5.01
C GLN A 44 -13.37 -18.18 -3.75
N MET A 45 -12.58 -18.00 -2.67
CA MET A 45 -12.82 -18.66 -1.39
C MET A 45 -14.13 -18.27 -0.71
N ARG A 46 -14.54 -17.00 -0.82
CA ARG A 46 -15.84 -16.56 -0.29
C ARG A 46 -17.00 -17.17 -1.05
N GLU A 47 -16.82 -17.40 -2.35
CA GLU A 47 -17.83 -18.02 -3.22
C GLU A 47 -17.85 -19.55 -3.08
N ASN A 48 -16.67 -20.17 -2.93
CA ASN A 48 -16.50 -21.61 -2.79
C ASN A 48 -15.29 -21.92 -1.87
N PRO A 49 -15.51 -22.08 -0.56
CA PRO A 49 -14.43 -22.33 0.39
C PRO A 49 -13.88 -23.75 0.27
N SER A 50 -12.56 -23.88 0.15
CA SER A 50 -11.86 -25.17 0.20
C SER A 50 -10.61 -25.09 1.10
N LYS A 51 -10.18 -26.25 1.64
CA LYS A 51 -8.97 -26.32 2.48
C LYS A 51 -7.71 -25.94 1.71
N GLU A 52 -7.57 -26.43 0.48
CA GLU A 52 -6.44 -26.09 -0.39
C GLU A 52 -6.39 -24.58 -0.67
N ALA A 53 -7.53 -23.95 -0.96
CA ALA A 53 -7.57 -22.51 -1.20
C ALA A 53 -7.18 -21.72 0.07
N LEU A 54 -7.52 -22.21 1.26
CA LEU A 54 -7.12 -21.60 2.52
C LEU A 54 -5.61 -21.64 2.72
N GLU A 55 -4.98 -22.78 2.42
CA GLU A 55 -3.53 -22.93 2.50
C GLU A 55 -2.81 -22.00 1.51
N VAL A 56 -3.30 -21.93 0.27
CA VAL A 56 -2.75 -21.01 -0.75
C VAL A 56 -2.93 -19.55 -0.33
N LEU A 57 -4.06 -19.20 0.30
CA LEU A 57 -4.30 -17.85 0.80
C LEU A 57 -3.34 -17.47 1.93
N GLN A 58 -3.07 -18.39 2.85
CA GLN A 58 -2.11 -18.19 3.94
C GLN A 58 -0.69 -17.97 3.39
N GLN A 59 -0.27 -18.79 2.43
CA GLN A 59 1.04 -18.63 1.79
C GLN A 59 1.17 -17.28 1.05
N ALA A 60 0.11 -16.84 0.37
CA ALA A 60 0.09 -15.55 -0.30
C ALA A 60 0.18 -14.37 0.69
N ASP A 61 -0.49 -14.47 1.84
CA ASP A 61 -0.43 -13.47 2.90
C ASP A 61 0.99 -13.34 3.50
N GLU A 62 1.65 -14.46 3.79
CA GLU A 62 3.04 -14.49 4.28
C GLU A 62 4.00 -13.81 3.29
N LYS A 63 3.84 -14.09 2.00
CA LYS A 63 4.67 -13.52 0.93
C LYS A 63 4.48 -12.01 0.77
N ILE A 64 3.24 -11.50 0.90
CA ILE A 64 2.97 -10.06 0.91
C ILE A 64 3.63 -9.40 2.13
N ASN A 65 3.53 -10.03 3.30
CA ASN A 65 4.17 -9.56 4.53
C ASN A 65 5.70 -9.51 4.41
N GLU A 66 6.32 -10.46 3.71
CA GLU A 66 7.75 -10.43 3.42
C GLU A 66 8.13 -9.25 2.50
N MET A 67 7.41 -9.06 1.39
CA MET A 67 7.69 -7.97 0.43
C MET A 67 7.56 -6.58 1.07
N THR A 68 6.55 -6.40 1.93
CA THR A 68 6.34 -5.13 2.64
C THR A 68 7.41 -4.87 3.69
N ARG A 69 7.85 -5.91 4.43
CA ARG A 69 8.98 -5.80 5.38
C ARG A 69 10.27 -5.40 4.69
N LEU A 70 10.62 -6.05 3.58
CA LEU A 70 11.83 -5.75 2.81
C LEU A 70 11.84 -4.31 2.26
N SER A 71 10.67 -3.83 1.83
CA SER A 71 10.50 -2.44 1.39
C SER A 71 10.65 -1.45 2.56
N SER A 72 10.28 -1.84 3.78
CA SER A 72 10.36 -1.00 4.99
C SER A 72 11.77 -0.91 5.57
N THR A 73 12.63 -1.90 5.31
CA THR A 73 14.04 -1.93 5.74
C THR A 73 15.01 -1.18 4.81
N SER A 74 14.52 -0.63 3.69
CA SER A 74 15.30 0.16 2.74
C SER A 74 15.24 1.66 3.08
N VAL A 75 15.69 2.05 4.28
CA VAL A 75 15.85 3.44 4.73
C VAL A 75 17.24 3.64 5.32
#